data_AF-A0A357K7C2-F1
#
_entry.id   AF-A0A357K7C2-F1
#
_cell.length_a   1.000
_cell.length_b   1.000
_cell.length_c   1.000
_cell.angle_alpha   90.00
_cell.angle_beta   90.00
_cell.angle_gamma   90.00
#
_symmetry.space_group_name_H-M   'P 1'
#
loop_
_entity.id
_entity.type
_entity.pdbx_description
1 polymer ?
#
loop_
_entity_poly.entity_id
_entity_poly.type
_entity_poly.pdbx_seq_one_letter_code
_entity_poly.pdbx_strand_id
1 'polypeptide(L)'
;MSASEENPTNPQSGFVTWWKDTVALLRPHVLDRLRIVDLAEPVQTMEGIERDTEFRGFNVWILVFSIVIASIGLNVNSTAVVIGAMLISPLMGPIMGVGLGVGVNNLDLVRRS
;
A
#
# COMPACT_ATOMS: atom_id res chain seq x y z
N MET A 1 12.16 39.60 27.88
CA MET A 1 12.13 38.34 28.64
C MET A 1 10.66 37.96 28.81
N SER A 2 10.29 36.70 28.50
CA SER A 2 8.94 36.11 28.44
C SER A 2 8.00 36.71 27.38
N ALA A 3 7.31 35.96 26.52
CA ALA A 3 6.80 34.60 26.68
C ALA A 3 6.99 33.73 25.42
N SER A 4 7.60 32.55 25.60
CA SER A 4 7.37 31.41 24.73
C SER A 4 5.98 30.87 25.08
N GLU A 5 5.00 31.19 24.23
CA GLU A 5 3.64 30.70 24.35
C GLU A 5 3.61 29.24 23.85
N GLU A 6 3.88 28.33 24.76
CA GLU A 6 3.71 26.88 24.58
C GLU A 6 2.19 26.60 24.56
N ASN A 7 1.64 26.45 23.36
CA ASN A 7 0.23 26.17 23.10
C ASN A 7 -0.05 24.66 23.34
N PRO A 8 -1.03 24.30 24.18
CA PRO A 8 -1.08 23.00 24.84
C PRO A 8 -1.39 21.81 23.93
N THR A 9 -0.83 20.68 24.37
CA THR A 9 -1.11 19.28 24.07
C THR A 9 -2.51 18.99 23.47
N ASN A 10 -2.55 18.73 22.16
CA ASN A 10 -3.62 17.98 21.53
C ASN A 10 -3.24 16.47 21.52
N PRO A 11 -3.88 15.61 22.34
CA PRO A 11 -3.52 14.19 22.42
C PRO A 11 -3.89 13.37 21.17
N GLN A 12 -4.52 13.97 20.15
CA GLN A 12 -4.86 13.28 18.89
C GLN A 12 -3.96 13.62 17.69
N SER A 13 -2.95 14.47 17.84
CA SER A 13 -2.22 15.02 16.67
C SER A 13 -0.83 14.42 16.39
N GLY A 14 -0.34 13.46 17.17
CA GLY A 14 1.04 12.94 17.02
C GLY A 14 1.37 12.45 15.60
N PHE A 15 0.45 11.71 14.98
CA PHE A 15 0.58 11.27 13.59
C PHE A 15 0.44 12.43 12.59
N VAL A 16 -0.48 13.36 12.84
CA VAL A 16 -0.74 14.50 11.95
C VAL A 16 0.45 15.45 11.89
N THR A 17 1.11 15.69 13.02
CA THR A 17 2.30 16.55 13.09
C THR A 17 3.49 15.89 12.42
N TRP A 18 3.77 14.61 12.71
CA TRP A 18 4.81 13.84 12.03
C TRP A 18 4.57 13.71 10.51
N TRP A 19 3.30 13.58 10.09
CA TRP A 19 2.92 13.55 8.68
C TRP A 19 3.17 14.88 7.99
N LYS A 20 2.83 16.00 8.63
CA LYS A 20 3.12 17.34 8.11
C LYS A 20 4.62 17.55 7.92
N ASP A 21 5.42 17.14 8.88
CA ASP A 21 6.88 17.29 8.83
C ASP A 21 7.52 16.39 7.77
N THR A 22 7.05 15.14 7.67
CA THR A 22 7.47 14.18 6.64
C THR A 22 7.08 14.67 5.24
N VAL A 23 5.86 15.16 5.05
CA VAL A 23 5.38 15.69 3.77
C VAL A 23 6.10 16.98 3.38
N ALA A 24 6.44 17.84 4.35
CA ALA A 24 7.23 19.04 4.10
C ALA A 24 8.64 18.72 3.57
N LEU A 25 9.25 17.65 4.09
CA LEU A 25 10.55 17.15 3.64
C LEU A 25 10.49 16.38 2.31
N LEU A 26 9.38 15.68 2.02
CA LEU A 26 9.23 14.89 0.80
C LEU A 26 8.74 15.70 -0.41
N ARG A 27 8.04 16.82 -0.19
CA ARG A 27 7.45 17.68 -1.23
C ARG A 27 8.41 18.03 -2.39
N PRO A 28 9.67 18.44 -2.16
CA PRO A 28 10.55 18.83 -3.27
C PRO A 28 10.97 17.65 -4.15
N HIS A 29 11.14 16.45 -3.60
CA HIS A 29 11.60 15.27 -4.35
C HIS A 29 10.48 14.55 -5.14
N VAL A 30 9.22 14.67 -4.68
CA VAL A 30 8.08 13.98 -5.31
C VAL A 30 7.62 14.67 -6.60
N LEU A 31 7.67 16.00 -6.66
CA LEU A 31 7.31 16.76 -7.86
C LEU A 31 8.27 16.51 -9.03
N ASP A 32 9.56 16.31 -8.75
CA ASP A 32 10.57 15.98 -9.77
C ASP A 32 10.40 14.56 -10.33
N ARG A 33 9.91 13.61 -9.51
CA ARG A 33 9.67 12.22 -9.93
C ARG A 33 8.32 12.00 -10.62
N LEU A 34 7.34 12.88 -10.44
CA LEU A 34 5.99 12.75 -11.01
C LEU A 34 5.87 13.17 -12.48
N ARG A 35 6.93 13.69 -13.12
CA ARG A 35 6.95 14.02 -14.57
C ARG A 35 7.27 12.85 -15.52
N ILE A 36 7.32 11.59 -15.03
CA ILE A 36 7.82 10.42 -15.79
C ILE A 36 6.70 9.59 -16.47
N VAL A 37 5.44 10.05 -16.46
CA VAL A 37 4.33 9.31 -17.12
C VAL A 37 4.58 9.03 -18.62
N ASP A 38 5.38 9.86 -19.29
CA ASP A 38 5.71 9.69 -20.72
C ASP A 38 6.66 8.52 -21.04
N LEU A 39 7.25 7.82 -20.06
CA LEU A 39 8.14 6.66 -20.29
C LEU A 39 7.49 5.29 -20.04
N ALA A 40 6.23 5.24 -19.61
CA ALA A 40 5.55 3.98 -19.29
C ALA A 40 5.05 3.29 -20.56
N GLU A 41 5.78 2.28 -21.03
CA GLU A 41 5.36 1.45 -22.16
C GLU A 41 4.23 0.48 -21.70
N PRO A 42 3.01 0.58 -22.27
CA PRO A 42 1.86 -0.18 -21.79
C PRO A 42 2.03 -1.70 -21.93
N VAL A 43 2.72 -2.15 -22.98
CA VAL A 43 3.00 -3.58 -23.22
C VAL A 43 3.92 -4.16 -22.15
N GLN A 44 4.97 -3.42 -21.77
CA GLN A 44 5.90 -3.84 -20.71
C GLN A 44 5.23 -3.83 -19.33
N THR A 45 4.31 -2.90 -19.11
CA THR A 45 3.54 -2.82 -17.85
C THR A 45 2.57 -4.01 -17.74
N MET A 46 1.94 -4.40 -18.86
CA MET A 46 1.08 -5.58 -18.94
C MET A 46 1.87 -6.85 -18.58
N GLU A 47 3.02 -7.09 -19.24
CA GLU A 47 3.89 -8.25 -18.95
C GLU A 47 4.39 -8.27 -17.50
N GLY A 48 4.70 -7.10 -16.93
CA GLY A 48 5.08 -6.98 -15.52
C GLY A 48 3.97 -7.44 -14.59
N ILE A 49 2.74 -6.97 -14.83
CA ILE A 49 1.57 -7.38 -14.04
C ILE A 49 1.31 -8.88 -14.20
N GLU A 50 1.37 -9.43 -15.43
CA GLU A 50 1.17 -10.87 -15.68
C GLU A 50 2.17 -11.74 -14.91
N ARG A 51 3.43 -11.28 -14.75
CA ARG A 51 4.46 -11.97 -13.99
C ARG A 51 4.21 -11.94 -12.47
N ASP A 52 3.68 -10.83 -11.97
CA ASP A 52 3.38 -10.63 -10.54
C ASP A 52 2.01 -11.23 -10.12
N THR A 53 1.27 -11.78 -11.09
CA THR A 53 -0.07 -12.35 -10.89
C THR A 53 -0.05 -13.78 -10.33
N GLU A 54 1.11 -14.43 -10.21
CA GLU A 54 1.17 -15.80 -9.69
C GLU A 54 0.79 -15.90 -8.20
N PHE A 55 -0.49 -16.20 -7.94
CA PHE A 55 -1.03 -16.43 -6.60
C PHE A 55 -0.91 -17.90 -6.20
N ARG A 56 0.33 -18.42 -6.13
CA ARG A 56 0.60 -19.82 -5.79
C ARG A 56 1.55 -19.99 -4.60
N GLY A 57 1.33 -21.07 -3.85
CA GLY A 57 2.23 -21.58 -2.82
C GLY A 57 2.38 -20.65 -1.62
N PHE A 58 3.50 -19.93 -1.56
CA PHE A 58 3.94 -19.18 -0.38
C PHE A 58 3.12 -17.91 -0.13
N ASN A 59 2.84 -17.11 -1.17
CA ASN A 59 2.12 -15.84 -1.05
C ASN A 59 0.70 -16.01 -0.46
N VAL A 60 0.00 -17.09 -0.82
CA VAL A 60 -1.32 -17.42 -0.27
C VAL A 60 -1.22 -17.81 1.20
N TRP A 61 -0.15 -18.51 1.59
CA TRP A 61 0.10 -18.83 2.99
C TRP A 61 0.31 -17.57 3.83
N ILE A 62 1.10 -16.61 3.34
CA ILE A 62 1.33 -15.35 4.08
C ILE A 62 0.07 -14.49 4.14
N LEU A 63 -0.75 -14.51 3.08
CA LEU A 63 -2.05 -13.85 3.06
C LEU A 63 -2.96 -14.36 4.18
N VAL A 64 -3.07 -15.68 4.32
CA VAL A 64 -3.89 -16.31 5.36
C VAL A 64 -3.41 -15.86 6.74
N PHE A 65 -2.09 -15.81 6.96
CA PHE A 65 -1.55 -15.26 8.20
C PHE A 65 -1.86 -13.78 8.40
N SER A 66 -1.76 -12.93 7.36
CA SER A 66 -2.14 -11.52 7.46
C SER A 66 -3.61 -11.34 7.85
N ILE A 67 -4.53 -12.15 7.33
CA ILE A 67 -5.96 -12.10 7.69
C ILE A 67 -6.16 -12.48 9.17
N VAL A 68 -5.45 -13.52 9.64
CA VAL A 68 -5.50 -13.94 11.05
C VAL A 68 -4.95 -12.84 11.97
N ILE A 69 -3.79 -12.26 11.64
CA ILE A 69 -3.17 -11.18 12.41
C ILE A 69 -4.06 -9.94 12.45
N ALA A 70 -4.67 -9.57 11.31
CA ALA A 70 -5.62 -8.46 11.25
C ALA A 70 -6.86 -8.73 12.11
N SER A 71 -7.38 -9.96 12.09
CA SER A 71 -8.54 -10.37 12.89
C SER A 71 -8.22 -10.34 14.39
N ILE A 72 -7.04 -10.81 14.78
CA ILE A 72 -6.56 -10.69 16.17
C ILE A 72 -6.39 -9.22 16.53
N GLY A 73 -5.80 -8.41 15.65
CA GLY A 73 -5.63 -6.97 15.83
C GLY A 73 -6.95 -6.23 16.07
N LEU A 74 -8.00 -6.57 15.32
CA LEU A 74 -9.35 -6.06 15.55
C LEU A 74 -9.94 -6.56 16.88
N ASN A 75 -9.74 -7.83 17.23
CA ASN A 75 -10.24 -8.41 18.49
C ASN A 75 -9.60 -7.77 19.73
N VAL A 76 -8.31 -7.42 19.66
CA VAL A 76 -7.59 -6.71 20.74
C VAL A 76 -7.68 -5.19 20.61
N ASN A 77 -8.50 -4.69 19.68
CA ASN A 77 -8.75 -3.27 19.43
C ASN A 77 -7.46 -2.46 19.17
N SER A 78 -6.51 -3.05 18.44
CA SER A 78 -5.19 -2.47 18.16
C SER A 78 -5.01 -2.13 16.68
N THR A 79 -5.15 -0.85 16.37
CA THR A 79 -4.94 -0.31 15.01
C THR A 79 -3.50 -0.56 14.52
N ALA A 80 -2.51 -0.53 15.42
CA ALA A 80 -1.11 -0.77 15.06
C ALA A 80 -0.90 -2.16 14.45
N VAL A 81 -1.57 -3.19 14.98
CA VAL A 81 -1.49 -4.56 14.47
C VAL A 81 -2.21 -4.69 13.12
N VAL A 82 -3.33 -4.00 12.94
CA VAL A 82 -4.08 -3.98 11.67
C VAL A 82 -3.26 -3.34 10.56
N ILE A 83 -2.58 -2.22 10.82
CA ILE A 83 -1.68 -1.57 9.85
C ILE A 83 -0.47 -2.47 9.54
N GLY A 84 0.08 -3.16 10.54
CA GLY A 84 1.16 -4.13 10.32
C GLY A 84 0.78 -5.27 9.36
N ALA A 85 -0.44 -5.80 9.48
CA ALA A 85 -0.94 -6.83 8.58
C ALA A 85 -1.09 -6.34 7.12
N MET A 86 -1.43 -5.06 6.91
CA MET A 86 -1.48 -4.44 5.57
C MET A 86 -0.10 -4.38 4.91
N LEU A 87 0.95 -4.10 5.67
CA LEU A 87 2.33 -4.01 5.15
C LEU A 87 2.91 -5.37 4.74
N ILE A 88 2.45 -6.44 5.39
CA ILE A 88 2.93 -7.81 5.14
C ILE A 88 2.20 -8.46 3.95
N SER A 89 1.01 -7.96 3.59
CA SER A 89 0.12 -8.62 2.62
C SER A 89 0.52 -8.38 1.15
N PRO A 90 0.86 -9.43 0.37
CA PRO A 90 1.34 -9.30 -1.00
C PRO A 90 0.18 -9.41 -2.01
N LEU A 91 -0.90 -8.63 -1.81
CA LEU A 91 -2.12 -8.70 -2.62
C LEU A 91 -2.09 -7.87 -3.90
N MET A 92 -1.11 -6.97 -4.06
CA MET A 92 -1.12 -5.97 -5.14
C MET A 92 -0.99 -6.59 -6.55
N GLY A 93 -0.12 -7.57 -6.74
CA GLY A 93 0.04 -8.26 -8.03
C GLY A 93 -1.23 -9.02 -8.49
N PRO A 94 -1.80 -9.88 -7.64
CA PRO A 94 -3.00 -10.67 -7.97
C PRO A 94 -4.23 -9.83 -8.31
N ILE A 95 -4.50 -8.78 -7.52
CA ILE A 95 -5.69 -7.95 -7.78
C ILE A 95 -5.55 -7.12 -9.06
N MET A 96 -4.33 -6.68 -9.37
CA MET A 96 -4.01 -6.00 -10.63
C MET A 96 -4.11 -6.97 -11.82
N GLY A 97 -3.63 -8.21 -11.68
CA GLY A 97 -3.73 -9.26 -12.69
C GLY A 97 -5.17 -9.63 -13.04
N VAL A 98 -6.02 -9.82 -12.03
CA VAL A 98 -7.47 -10.05 -12.23
C VAL A 98 -8.12 -8.85 -12.90
N GLY A 99 -7.86 -7.62 -12.42
CA GLY A 99 -8.43 -6.41 -12.99
C GLY A 99 -8.03 -6.19 -14.45
N LEU A 100 -6.77 -6.46 -14.78
CA LEU A 100 -6.23 -6.41 -16.13
C LEU A 100 -6.87 -7.47 -17.02
N GLY A 101 -6.91 -8.73 -16.59
CA GLY A 101 -7.52 -9.83 -17.32
C GLY A 101 -9.01 -9.62 -17.59
N VAL A 102 -9.75 -9.05 -16.63
CA VAL A 102 -11.16 -8.64 -16.82
C VAL A 102 -11.26 -7.46 -17.81
N GLY A 103 -10.39 -6.46 -17.69
CA GLY A 103 -10.36 -5.28 -18.56
C GLY A 103 -10.04 -5.59 -20.03
N VAL A 104 -9.17 -6.57 -20.29
CA VAL A 104 -8.84 -7.03 -21.65
C VAL A 104 -9.66 -8.24 -22.12
N ASN A 105 -10.62 -8.72 -21.33
CA ASN A 105 -11.44 -9.91 -21.59
C ASN A 105 -10.60 -11.18 -21.88
N ASN A 106 -9.47 -11.32 -21.18
CA ASN A 106 -8.59 -12.48 -21.27
C ASN A 106 -8.85 -13.40 -20.08
N LEU A 107 -9.80 -14.32 -20.24
CA LEU A 107 -10.23 -15.27 -19.21
C LEU A 107 -9.12 -16.24 -18.78
N ASP A 108 -8.14 -16.52 -19.64
CA ASP A 108 -6.98 -17.35 -19.30
C ASP A 108 -6.05 -16.66 -18.29
N LEU A 109 -5.93 -15.33 -18.37
CA LEU A 109 -5.18 -14.54 -17.40
C LEU A 109 -5.88 -14.53 -16.04
N VAL A 110 -7.20 -14.28 -16.03
CA VAL A 110 -8.03 -14.27 -14.82
C VAL A 110 -8.00 -15.62 -14.09
N ARG A 111 -7.96 -16.74 -14.82
CA ARG A 111 -7.96 -18.08 -14.22
C ARG A 111 -6.59 -18.53 -13.68
N ARG A 112 -5.51 -17.83 -14.06
CA ARG A 112 -4.14 -18.06 -13.58
C ARG A 112 -3.76 -17.18 -12.38
N SER A 113 -4.53 -16.12 -12.15
CA SER A 113 -4.45 -15.14 -11.06
C SER A 113 -5.08 -15.67 -9.78
#